data_AF-Q59J55-F1
#
_entry.id   AF-Q59J55-F1
#
_cell.length_a   1.000
_cell.length_b   1.000
_cell.length_c   1.000
_cell.angle_alpha   90.00
_cell.angle_beta   90.00
_cell.angle_gamma   90.00
#
_symmetry.space_group_name_H-M   'P 1'
#
loop_
_entity.id
_entity.type
_entity.pdbx_description
1 polymer ?
#
loop_
_entity_poly.entity_id
_entity_poly.type
_entity_poly.pdbx_seq_one_letter_code
_entity_poly.pdbx_strand_id
1 'polypeptide(L)'
;TYPPPPEIHVPVNCRVRLRFISATAHPMYRITIDNHPLEVVETDGTAVYGPTVHEISIAPGERYSAIINTSEGKEGDAFWLRTSVALGCMFGGTDQVGLAVVRYTGNGMVSTEEPQTTAWSDLAGATTPCAGLDQTYTLSPRESFSAPREFSQSHVFNS
;
A
#
# COMPACT_ATOMS: atom_id res chain seq x y z
N THR A 1 9.77 -0.45 26.85
CA THR A 1 9.50 -1.60 25.95
C THR A 1 8.77 -1.06 24.74
N TYR A 2 9.27 -1.36 23.54
CA TYR A 2 8.58 -0.99 22.30
C TYR A 2 7.25 -1.75 22.25
N PRO A 3 6.12 -1.12 21.87
CA PRO A 3 4.86 -1.84 21.71
C PRO A 3 5.02 -2.91 20.62
N PRO A 4 4.37 -4.08 20.74
CA PRO A 4 4.41 -5.07 19.67
C PRO A 4 3.89 -4.45 18.36
N PRO A 5 4.44 -4.83 17.19
CA PRO A 5 3.92 -4.38 15.92
C PRO A 5 2.43 -4.72 15.77
N PRO A 6 1.63 -3.86 15.12
CA PRO A 6 0.24 -4.19 14.82
C PRO A 6 0.17 -5.40 13.88
N GLU A 7 -0.82 -6.26 14.08
CA GLU A 7 -1.03 -7.46 13.26
C GLU A 7 -2.34 -7.40 12.45
N ILE A 8 -2.29 -7.93 11.23
CA ILE A 8 -3.42 -8.10 10.32
C ILE A 8 -3.54 -9.59 10.02
N HIS A 9 -4.66 -10.20 10.43
CA HIS A 9 -4.94 -11.60 10.18
C HIS A 9 -5.62 -11.78 8.82
N VAL A 10 -5.07 -12.67 8.00
CA VAL A 10 -5.58 -12.98 6.66
C VAL A 10 -5.78 -14.49 6.51
N PRO A 11 -6.86 -14.96 5.86
CA PRO A 11 -7.06 -16.40 5.67
C PRO A 11 -6.06 -16.95 4.64
N VAL A 12 -5.61 -18.20 4.83
CA VAL A 12 -4.80 -18.93 3.84
C VAL A 12 -5.56 -19.23 2.55
N ASN A 13 -4.84 -19.35 1.43
CA ASN A 13 -5.37 -19.75 0.12
C ASN A 13 -6.53 -18.87 -0.39
N CYS A 14 -6.48 -17.58 -0.09
CA CYS A 14 -7.51 -16.61 -0.44
C CYS A 14 -6.92 -15.41 -1.20
N ARG A 15 -7.78 -14.71 -1.93
CA ARG A 15 -7.50 -13.36 -2.41
C ARG A 15 -8.04 -12.37 -1.40
N VAL A 16 -7.15 -11.58 -0.81
CA VAL A 16 -7.50 -10.63 0.25
C VAL A 16 -7.30 -9.22 -0.27
N ARG A 17 -8.35 -8.40 -0.14
CA ARG A 17 -8.30 -7.00 -0.51
C ARG A 17 -7.96 -6.15 0.71
N LEU A 18 -6.81 -5.50 0.66
CA LEU A 18 -6.35 -4.53 1.66
C LEU A 18 -6.65 -3.11 1.16
N ARG A 19 -7.04 -2.23 2.09
CA ARG A 19 -7.28 -0.80 1.83
C ARG A 19 -6.25 0.02 2.57
N PHE A 20 -5.36 0.65 1.83
CA PHE A 20 -4.35 1.56 2.34
C PHE A 20 -4.91 2.98 2.30
N ILE A 21 -4.80 3.69 3.42
CA ILE A 21 -5.29 5.05 3.58
C ILE A 21 -4.15 5.86 4.18
N SER A 22 -3.68 6.88 3.46
CA SER A 22 -2.64 7.75 3.98
C SER A 22 -3.27 8.87 4.82
N ALA A 23 -3.23 8.68 6.14
CA ALA A 23 -3.63 9.70 7.12
C ALA A 23 -2.44 10.58 7.56
N THR A 24 -1.42 10.72 6.71
CA THR A 24 -0.23 11.53 7.03
C THR A 24 -0.54 13.02 6.92
N ALA A 25 0.17 13.83 7.71
CA ALA A 25 0.08 15.28 7.61
C ALA A 25 0.95 15.87 6.47
N HIS A 26 2.03 15.18 6.10
CA HIS A 26 3.02 15.69 5.16
C HIS A 26 3.73 14.60 4.35
N PRO A 27 4.34 13.55 4.95
CA PRO A 27 5.14 12.61 4.17
C PRO A 27 4.29 11.78 3.22
N MET A 28 4.84 11.54 2.03
CA MET A 28 4.48 10.39 1.19
C MET A 28 5.11 9.13 1.79
N TYR A 29 4.34 8.04 1.81
CA TYR A 29 4.83 6.73 2.23
C TYR A 29 4.98 5.78 1.05
N ARG A 30 5.87 4.80 1.22
CA ARG A 30 6.01 3.62 0.38
C ARG A 30 5.63 2.40 1.18
N ILE A 31 4.61 1.69 0.72
CA ILE A 31 4.05 0.52 1.40
C ILE A 31 4.41 -0.73 0.62
N THR A 32 4.92 -1.74 1.33
CA THR A 32 5.27 -3.05 0.76
C THR A 32 4.80 -4.16 1.69
N ILE A 33 4.61 -5.35 1.14
CA ILE A 33 4.41 -6.58 1.92
C ILE A 33 5.40 -7.62 1.39
N ASP A 34 6.25 -8.14 2.28
CA ASP A 34 7.26 -9.13 1.93
C ASP A 34 6.59 -10.36 1.29
N ASN A 35 7.17 -10.85 0.19
CA ASN A 35 6.67 -11.98 -0.60
C ASN A 35 5.25 -11.82 -1.21
N HIS A 36 4.64 -10.63 -1.10
CA HIS A 36 3.29 -10.39 -1.65
C HIS A 36 3.31 -9.24 -2.66
N PRO A 37 3.24 -9.53 -3.95
CA PRO A 37 2.94 -8.49 -4.94
C PRO A 37 1.53 -7.93 -4.70
N LEU A 38 1.38 -6.63 -4.93
CA LEU A 38 0.18 -5.85 -4.67
C LEU A 38 -0.53 -5.57 -6.00
N GLU A 39 -1.64 -6.26 -6.27
CA GLU A 39 -2.49 -6.00 -7.45
C GLU A 39 -3.40 -4.80 -7.16
N VAL A 40 -3.11 -3.63 -7.73
CA VAL A 40 -3.88 -2.41 -7.47
C VAL A 40 -5.21 -2.44 -8.22
N VAL A 41 -6.32 -2.37 -7.48
CA VAL A 41 -7.68 -2.52 -8.02
C VAL A 41 -8.61 -1.33 -7.75
N GLU A 42 -8.21 -0.40 -6.89
CA GLU A 42 -8.95 0.82 -6.60
C GLU A 42 -7.98 1.95 -6.26
N THR A 43 -8.28 3.15 -6.73
CA THR A 43 -7.67 4.40 -6.27
C THR A 43 -8.78 5.36 -5.86
N ASP A 44 -8.67 5.95 -4.67
CA ASP A 44 -9.55 7.02 -4.20
C ASP A 44 -11.06 6.71 -4.19
N GLY A 45 -11.42 5.42 -4.13
CA GLY A 45 -12.81 4.94 -4.20
C GLY A 45 -13.31 4.64 -5.61
N THR A 46 -12.46 4.82 -6.63
CA THR A 46 -12.72 4.45 -8.02
C THR A 46 -12.03 3.13 -8.34
N ALA A 47 -12.80 2.12 -8.77
CA ALA A 47 -12.23 0.86 -9.21
C ALA A 47 -11.40 1.07 -10.50
N VAL A 48 -10.19 0.51 -10.55
CA VAL A 48 -9.26 0.68 -11.68
C VAL A 48 -8.74 -0.64 -12.23
N TYR A 49 -8.33 -0.62 -13.50
CA TYR A 49 -7.31 -1.50 -14.05
C TYR A 49 -5.95 -0.90 -13.69
N GLY A 50 -5.35 -1.40 -12.61
CA GLY A 50 -4.05 -0.97 -12.10
C GLY A 50 -2.95 -2.01 -12.31
N PRO A 51 -1.70 -1.64 -12.02
CA PRO A 51 -0.56 -2.54 -12.11
C PRO A 51 -0.52 -3.54 -10.94
N THR A 52 0.29 -4.59 -11.10
CA THR A 52 0.78 -5.39 -9.97
C THR A 52 2.18 -4.90 -9.62
N VAL A 53 2.40 -4.45 -8.39
CA VAL A 53 3.63 -3.79 -7.94
C VAL A 53 4.12 -4.36 -6.62
N HIS A 54 5.42 -4.23 -6.32
CA HIS A 54 5.97 -4.59 -4.99
C HIS A 54 5.87 -3.44 -3.99
N GLU A 55 5.68 -2.21 -4.48
CA GLU A 55 5.65 -0.98 -3.70
C GLU A 55 4.51 -0.07 -4.17
N ILE A 56 3.71 0.42 -3.22
CA ILE A 56 2.73 1.47 -3.46
C ILE A 56 3.24 2.76 -2.83
N SER A 57 3.51 3.78 -3.64
CA SER A 57 3.68 5.16 -3.17
C SER A 57 2.31 5.79 -2.93
N ILE A 58 2.11 6.36 -1.74
CA ILE A 58 0.83 6.95 -1.32
C ILE A 58 1.06 8.32 -0.69
N ALA A 59 0.48 9.36 -1.29
CA ALA A 59 0.57 10.73 -0.81
C ALA A 59 -0.45 10.99 0.33
N PRO A 60 -0.29 12.06 1.14
CA PRO A 60 -1.29 12.46 2.13
C PRO A 60 -2.71 12.56 1.52
N GLY A 61 -3.68 11.87 2.13
CA GLY A 61 -5.08 11.88 1.70
C GLY A 61 -5.44 10.88 0.58
N GLU A 62 -4.46 10.24 -0.07
CA GLU A 62 -4.72 9.21 -1.08
C GLU A 62 -5.15 7.88 -0.43
N ARG A 63 -5.90 7.08 -1.21
CA ARG A 63 -6.32 5.73 -0.86
C ARG A 63 -6.06 4.78 -2.01
N TYR A 64 -5.47 3.63 -1.72
CA TYR A 64 -5.35 2.53 -2.68
C TYR A 64 -5.96 1.27 -2.10
N SER A 65 -6.69 0.50 -2.92
CA SER A 65 -6.94 -0.90 -2.59
C SER A 65 -6.06 -1.79 -3.44
N ALA A 66 -5.41 -2.76 -2.79
CA ALA A 66 -4.70 -3.82 -3.49
C ALA A 66 -5.20 -5.20 -3.07
N ILE A 67 -5.16 -6.15 -4.00
CA ILE A 67 -5.37 -7.55 -3.73
C ILE A 67 -4.01 -8.21 -3.52
N ILE A 68 -3.91 -9.01 -2.46
CA ILE A 68 -2.82 -9.95 -2.24
C ILE A 68 -3.35 -11.38 -2.35
N ASN A 69 -2.49 -12.30 -2.77
CA ASN A 69 -2.78 -13.73 -2.78
C ASN A 69 -2.08 -14.39 -1.58
N THR A 70 -2.83 -15.16 -0.79
CA THR A 70 -2.30 -15.86 0.39
C THR A 70 -1.95 -17.32 0.11
N SER A 71 -1.38 -17.59 -1.07
CA SER A 71 -0.96 -18.93 -1.53
C SER A 71 0.50 -19.27 -1.26
N GLU A 72 1.32 -18.27 -0.91
CA GLU A 72 2.79 -18.41 -0.81
C GLU A 72 3.26 -19.01 0.52
N GLY A 73 2.33 -19.36 1.41
CA GLY A 73 2.62 -19.85 2.75
C GLY A 73 1.49 -20.72 3.31
N LYS A 74 1.67 -21.16 4.55
CA LYS A 74 0.71 -21.96 5.31
C LYS A 74 0.22 -21.21 6.53
N GLU A 75 -0.78 -21.78 7.17
CA GLU A 75 -1.31 -21.25 8.42
C GLU A 75 -0.20 -21.07 9.47
N GLY A 76 -0.20 -19.91 10.14
CA GLY A 76 0.81 -19.53 11.12
C GLY A 76 2.03 -18.82 10.54
N ASP A 77 2.25 -18.88 9.22
CA ASP A 77 3.28 -18.08 8.57
C ASP A 77 2.93 -16.58 8.67
N ALA A 78 3.96 -15.74 8.75
CA ALA A 78 3.82 -14.32 8.97
C ALA A 78 4.84 -13.55 8.14
N PHE A 79 4.43 -12.37 7.66
CA PHE A 79 5.17 -11.55 6.71
C PHE A 79 5.21 -10.10 7.18
N TRP A 80 6.32 -9.40 6.94
CA TRP A 80 6.38 -7.98 7.23
C TRP A 80 5.56 -7.18 6.20
N LEU A 81 4.66 -6.34 6.69
CA LEU A 81 4.21 -5.14 6.00
C LEU A 81 5.11 -4.00 6.44
N ARG A 82 5.73 -3.35 5.46
CA ARG A 82 6.70 -2.27 5.68
C ARG A 82 6.12 -0.96 5.20
N THR A 83 6.41 0.11 5.91
CA THR A 83 6.07 1.47 5.50
C THR A 83 7.28 2.35 5.69
N SER A 84 7.85 2.85 4.59
CA SER A 84 8.99 3.76 4.63
C SER A 84 8.58 5.16 4.18
N VAL A 85 9.25 6.18 4.74
CA VAL A 85 9.07 7.57 4.31
C VAL A 85 9.78 7.77 2.96
N ALA A 86 9.09 8.34 1.98
CA ALA A 86 9.75 8.80 0.76
C ALA A 86 10.48 10.13 1.05
N LEU A 87 11.81 10.07 1.20
CA LEU A 87 12.62 11.23 1.59
C LEU A 87 12.96 12.16 0.43
N GLY A 88 12.74 11.74 -0.83
CA GLY A 88 13.04 12.55 -2.02
C GLY A 88 12.31 13.90 -2.08
N CYS A 89 11.21 14.05 -1.33
CA CYS A 89 10.44 15.30 -1.18
C CYS A 89 10.41 15.82 0.27
N MET A 90 11.22 15.26 1.18
CA MET A 90 11.22 15.63 2.59
C MET A 90 12.57 16.25 2.98
N PHE A 91 12.55 17.52 3.39
CA PHE A 91 13.76 18.18 3.88
C PHE A 91 14.04 17.77 5.34
N GLY A 92 15.26 17.30 5.62
CA GLY A 92 15.70 16.94 6.97
C GLY A 92 15.04 15.67 7.54
N GLY A 93 14.43 14.83 6.69
CA GLY A 93 13.86 13.55 7.11
C GLY A 93 14.93 12.52 7.47
N THR A 94 14.54 11.55 8.30
CA THR A 94 15.37 10.39 8.65
C THR A 94 14.77 9.15 8.01
N ASP A 95 15.61 8.24 7.52
CA ASP A 95 15.15 6.96 7.02
C ASP A 95 14.58 6.13 8.16
N GLN A 96 13.31 5.79 8.05
CA GLN A 96 12.55 5.06 9.05
C GLN A 96 11.61 4.09 8.35
N VAL A 97 11.56 2.87 8.87
CA VAL A 97 10.67 1.82 8.40
C VAL A 97 9.75 1.41 9.55
N GLY A 98 8.46 1.72 9.39
CA GLY A 98 7.40 1.16 10.22
C GLY A 98 7.12 -0.28 9.82
N LEU A 99 6.86 -1.13 10.81
CA LEU A 99 6.58 -2.55 10.61
C LEU A 99 5.19 -2.89 11.16
N ALA A 100 4.49 -3.74 10.42
CA ALA A 100 3.29 -4.45 10.85
C ALA A 100 3.39 -5.91 10.38
N VAL A 101 2.62 -6.80 11.00
CA VAL A 101 2.64 -8.22 10.67
C VAL A 101 1.39 -8.57 9.86
N VAL A 102 1.57 -9.21 8.70
CA VAL A 102 0.50 -9.90 7.98
C VAL A 102 0.60 -11.38 8.34
N ARG A 103 -0.39 -11.89 9.06
CA ARG A 103 -0.36 -13.25 9.59
C ARG A 103 -1.42 -14.13 8.94
N TYR A 104 -0.97 -15.28 8.44
CA TYR A 104 -1.85 -16.26 7.84
C TYR A 104 -2.60 -17.04 8.92
N THR A 105 -3.92 -17.11 8.76
CA THR A 105 -4.86 -17.74 9.68
C THR A 105 -5.69 -18.81 8.99
N GLY A 106 -6.12 -19.82 9.75
CA GLY A 106 -6.96 -20.91 9.29
C GLY A 106 -7.76 -21.48 10.46
N ASN A 107 -7.72 -22.81 10.64
CA ASN A 107 -8.49 -23.51 11.68
C ASN A 107 -7.63 -23.98 12.88
N GLY A 108 -6.32 -23.77 12.81
CA GLY A 108 -5.33 -24.17 13.79
C GLY A 108 -4.90 -23.06 14.75
N MET A 109 -3.85 -23.35 15.52
CA MET A 109 -3.21 -22.36 16.39
C MET A 109 -2.28 -21.47 15.58
N VAL A 110 -2.41 -20.17 15.79
CA VAL A 110 -1.64 -19.14 15.12
C VAL A 110 -0.46 -18.74 16.01
N SER A 111 0.76 -18.76 15.46
CA SER A 111 1.97 -18.32 16.17
C SER A 111 1.93 -16.83 16.47
N THR A 112 2.62 -16.38 17.52
CA THR A 112 2.81 -14.95 17.86
C THR A 112 4.23 -14.45 17.54
N GLU A 113 5.06 -15.30 16.93
CA GLU A 113 6.44 -14.95 16.58
C GLU A 113 6.48 -13.87 15.48
N GLU A 114 7.46 -12.98 15.57
CA GLU A 114 7.69 -11.94 14.56
C GLU A 114 8.19 -12.55 13.23
N PRO A 115 7.74 -12.02 12.08
CA PRO A 115 8.22 -12.45 10.77
C PRO A 115 9.74 -12.37 10.64
N GLN A 116 10.33 -13.33 9.94
CA GLN A 116 11.76 -13.32 9.57
C GLN A 116 11.96 -13.05 8.07
N THR A 117 10.94 -12.46 7.42
CA THR A 117 10.94 -12.21 5.98
C THR A 117 11.81 -11.01 5.61
N THR A 118 12.27 -10.98 4.36
CA THR A 118 13.10 -9.91 3.81
C THR A 118 12.31 -9.05 2.83
N ALA A 119 12.62 -7.76 2.84
CA ALA A 119 12.09 -6.82 1.86
C ALA A 119 12.44 -7.25 0.41
N TRP A 120 11.60 -6.84 -0.54
CA TRP A 120 11.88 -6.97 -1.96
C TRP A 120 13.21 -6.26 -2.33
N SER A 121 13.91 -6.78 -3.34
CA SER A 121 15.22 -6.27 -3.75
C SER A 121 15.15 -5.10 -4.74
N ASP A 122 13.97 -4.84 -5.30
CA ASP A 122 13.71 -3.84 -6.35
C ASP A 122 12.97 -2.59 -5.84
N LEU A 123 12.93 -2.38 -4.51
CA LEU A 123 12.28 -1.23 -3.88
C LEU A 123 12.98 0.09 -4.18
N ALA A 124 12.21 1.18 -4.16
CA ALA A 124 12.76 2.51 -4.38
C ALA A 124 13.62 2.94 -3.17
N GLY A 125 14.85 3.37 -3.43
CA GLY A 125 15.73 3.92 -2.40
C GLY A 125 15.12 5.14 -1.69
N ALA A 126 15.48 5.36 -0.42
CA ALA A 126 14.83 6.36 0.44
C ALA A 126 14.76 7.77 -0.20
N THR A 127 15.80 8.18 -0.93
CA THR A 127 15.90 9.50 -1.58
C THR A 127 15.34 9.55 -3.01
N THR A 128 14.81 8.46 -3.54
CA THR A 128 14.13 8.45 -4.85
C THR A 128 13.01 9.51 -4.85
N PRO A 129 12.85 10.29 -5.94
CA PRO A 129 11.82 11.31 -6.03
C PRO A 129 10.43 10.80 -5.61
N CYS A 130 9.70 11.64 -4.89
CA CYS A 130 8.32 11.33 -4.55
C CYS A 130 7.47 11.46 -5.81
N ALA A 131 7.03 10.31 -6.32
CA ALA A 131 6.15 10.22 -7.46
C ALA A 131 4.89 9.44 -7.06
N GLY A 132 3.74 9.96 -7.47
CA GLY A 132 2.48 9.24 -7.35
C GLY A 132 2.51 7.96 -8.19
N LEU A 133 1.68 6.98 -7.82
CA LEU A 133 1.62 5.71 -8.54
C LEU A 133 1.17 5.94 -10.01
N ASP A 134 0.30 6.92 -10.24
CA ASP A 134 -0.22 7.34 -11.54
C ASP A 134 0.82 8.01 -12.46
N GLN A 135 1.91 8.53 -11.89
CA GLN A 135 3.04 9.08 -12.65
C GLN A 135 3.95 7.99 -13.21
N THR A 136 3.92 6.80 -12.59
CA THR A 136 4.77 5.66 -12.98
C THR A 136 3.97 4.62 -13.78
N TYR A 137 2.69 4.45 -13.45
CA TYR A 137 1.82 3.44 -14.02
C TYR A 137 0.50 4.03 -14.49
N THR A 138 -0.05 3.48 -15.57
CA THR A 138 -1.39 3.87 -16.03
C THR A 138 -2.45 3.27 -15.10
N LEU A 139 -3.27 4.14 -14.50
CA LEU A 139 -4.46 3.75 -13.72
C LEU A 139 -5.71 4.14 -14.52
N SER A 140 -6.42 3.15 -15.04
CA SER A 140 -7.64 3.40 -15.84
C SER A 140 -8.90 2.99 -15.08
N PRO A 141 -9.92 3.85 -14.93
CA PRO A 141 -11.19 3.46 -14.31
C PRO A 141 -11.80 2.24 -15.00
N ARG A 142 -12.31 1.28 -14.21
CA ARG A 142 -13.02 0.10 -14.75
C ARG A 142 -14.35 0.49 -15.36
N GLU A 143 -15.02 1.45 -14.73
CA GLU A 143 -16.21 2.09 -15.26
C GLU A 143 -15.83 3.51 -15.63
N SER A 144 -15.86 3.81 -16.92
CA SER A 144 -15.60 5.15 -17.40
C SER A 144 -16.86 6.00 -17.29
N PHE A 145 -16.75 7.16 -16.65
CA PHE A 145 -17.78 8.18 -16.68
C PHE A 145 -17.25 9.37 -17.47
N SER A 146 -17.95 9.75 -18.54
CA SER A 146 -17.58 10.94 -19.30
C SER A 146 -17.89 12.18 -18.47
N ALA A 147 -16.96 13.15 -18.49
CA ALA A 147 -17.24 14.46 -17.90
C ALA A 147 -18.55 15.03 -18.51
N PRO A 148 -19.43 15.66 -17.69
CA PRO A 148 -20.59 16.36 -18.19
C PRO A 148 -20.18 17.39 -19.26
N ARG A 149 -20.92 17.45 -20.37
CA ARG A 149 -20.65 18.42 -21.45
C ARG A 149 -21.01 19.86 -21.07
N GLU A 150 -21.91 20.00 -20.10
CA GLU A 150 -22.35 21.30 -19.57
C GLU A 150 -22.08 21.34 -18.07
N PHE A 151 -21.58 22.47 -17.59
CA PHE A 151 -21.35 22.73 -16.17
C PHE A 151 -22.30 23.84 -15.70
N SER A 152 -22.91 23.66 -14.52
CA SER A 152 -23.79 24.68 -13.95
C SER A 152 -22.98 25.85 -13.36
N GLN A 153 -21.80 25.58 -12.82
CA GLN A 153 -20.86 26.57 -12.29
C GLN A 153 -19.43 26.03 -12.42
N SER A 154 -18.46 26.92 -12.64
CA SER A 154 -17.04 26.61 -12.44
C SER A 154 -16.47 27.51 -11.36
N HIS A 155 -15.67 26.94 -10.48
CA HIS A 155 -14.94 27.65 -9.44
C HIS A 155 -13.48 27.30 -9.57
N VAL A 156 -12.61 28.30 -9.56
CA VAL A 156 -11.16 28.11 -9.58
C VAL A 156 -10.66 28.42 -8.18
N PHE A 157 -10.13 27.39 -7.50
CA PHE A 157 -9.41 27.61 -6.25
C PHE A 157 -8.01 28.12 -6.60
N ASN A 158 -7.82 29.42 -6.40
CA ASN A 158 -6.52 30.07 -6.36
C ASN A 158 -6.02 29.92 -4.92
N SER A 159 -4.80 29.39 -4.77
CA SER A 159 -4.03 29.41 -3.53
C SER A 159 -2.89 30.42 -3.66
#